data_AF-A0ABD1ANJ4-F1
#
_entry.id   AF-A0ABD1ANJ4-F1
#
_cell.length_a   1.000
_cell.length_b   1.000
_cell.length_c   1.000
_cell.angle_alpha   90.00
_cell.angle_beta   90.00
_cell.angle_gamma   90.00
#
_symmetry.space_group_name_H-M   'P 1'
#
loop_
_entity.id
_entity.type
_entity.pdbx_description
1 polymer ?
#
loop_
_entity_poly.entity_id
_entity_poly.type
_entity_poly.pdbx_seq_one_letter_code
_entity_poly.pdbx_strand_id
1 'polypeptide(L)'
;MTCDLIWYKAVNPSVYGLICYGPPAKLMVYNPSTRRSISLPKIDCHRIKMHHYLGYDHINGDYKVLCMMEGKFHERVRGINKEPCVLTLGKENSWRTVENFPPHIRLVEFSEKCVDGVLYFGVLHVLDVYNYAVISIDVRSETFHLITCSEIPYGDALHLKLTNYEGKLALPVSVTPDCIIILWVLEDATKHEWSKKSYVLSTIDGLTYDSFRLFCAVNGGKVVTTIFCFAFNRWQYLTFSISFVAMIHVSLF
;
A
#
# COMPACT_ATOMS: atom_id res chain seq x y z
N MET A 1 30.38 11.86 12.62
CA MET A 1 30.15 10.83 11.57
C MET A 1 28.77 10.24 11.81
N THR A 2 27.76 10.83 11.19
CA THR A 2 26.36 10.36 11.28
C THR A 2 25.74 10.66 9.92
N CYS A 3 25.97 9.75 8.99
CA CYS A 3 25.22 9.70 7.74
C CYS A 3 24.54 8.34 7.73
N ASP A 4 23.22 8.34 7.56
CA ASP A 4 22.39 7.31 6.93
C ASP A 4 20.94 7.40 7.46
N LEU A 5 20.31 8.56 7.28
CA LEU A 5 18.85 8.66 7.21
C LEU A 5 18.42 8.27 5.78
N ILE A 6 18.64 7.01 5.43
CA ILE A 6 17.95 6.40 4.29
C ILE A 6 16.60 5.95 4.85
N TRP A 7 15.52 6.61 4.41
CA TRP A 7 14.15 6.33 4.81
C TRP A 7 13.74 4.91 4.38
N TYR A 8 14.01 3.91 5.23
CA TYR A 8 13.36 2.62 5.14
C TYR A 8 11.90 2.80 5.57
N LYS A 9 10.96 2.21 4.83
CA LYS A 9 9.61 2.03 5.37
C LYS A 9 9.73 1.10 6.57
N ALA A 10 9.77 1.68 7.77
CA ALA A 10 10.07 0.92 8.98
C ALA A 10 8.89 0.06 9.45
N VAL A 11 7.68 0.32 8.96
CA VAL A 11 6.44 -0.32 9.46
C VAL A 11 5.45 -0.50 8.29
N ASN A 12 4.91 -1.71 8.14
CA ASN A 12 3.84 -2.00 7.20
C ASN A 12 2.45 -1.85 7.83
N PRO A 13 1.38 -1.64 7.03
CA PRO A 13 0.00 -1.75 7.49
C PRO A 13 -0.25 -3.09 8.18
N SER A 14 -1.18 -3.09 9.12
CA SER A 14 -1.59 -4.34 9.75
C SER A 14 -2.30 -5.24 8.75
N VAL A 15 -1.94 -6.52 8.77
CA VAL A 15 -2.58 -7.58 8.00
C VAL A 15 -3.11 -8.60 9.00
N TYR A 16 -4.44 -8.74 9.06
CA TYR A 16 -5.12 -9.63 10.00
C TYR A 16 -4.58 -9.52 11.45
N GLY A 17 -4.36 -8.30 11.94
CA GLY A 17 -3.93 -8.04 13.30
C GLY A 17 -2.41 -8.17 13.56
N LEU A 18 -1.60 -8.53 12.58
CA LEU A 18 -0.14 -8.54 12.70
C LEU A 18 0.49 -7.36 11.94
N ILE A 19 1.68 -6.92 12.39
CA ILE A 19 2.43 -5.81 11.81
C ILE A 19 3.87 -6.26 11.58
N CYS A 20 4.37 -6.12 10.35
CA CYS A 20 5.78 -6.38 10.05
C CYS A 20 6.58 -5.07 10.01
N TYR A 21 7.72 -5.04 10.69
CA TYR A 21 8.48 -3.82 10.94
C TYR A 21 9.96 -4.07 11.21
N GLY A 22 10.77 -3.03 11.05
CA GLY A 22 12.21 -3.05 11.33
C GLY A 22 13.09 -3.09 10.08
N PRO A 23 14.40 -2.84 10.25
CA PRO A 23 15.37 -2.90 9.16
C PRO A 23 15.73 -4.36 8.79
N PRO A 24 16.38 -4.61 7.64
CA PRO A 24 16.75 -5.96 7.20
C PRO A 24 17.51 -6.80 8.24
N ALA A 25 18.40 -6.15 9.01
CA ALA A 25 19.21 -6.79 10.04
C ALA A 25 18.41 -7.19 11.30
N LYS A 26 17.20 -6.66 11.48
CA LYS A 26 16.35 -6.85 12.67
C LYS A 26 14.88 -6.77 12.30
N LEU A 27 14.49 -7.52 11.27
CA LEU A 27 13.10 -7.59 10.82
C LEU A 27 12.27 -8.38 11.85
N MET A 28 11.11 -7.87 12.20
CA MET A 28 10.24 -8.41 13.24
C MET A 28 8.77 -8.40 12.81
N VAL A 29 7.99 -9.27 13.46
CA VAL A 29 6.53 -9.26 13.37
C VAL A 29 5.96 -9.03 14.76
N TYR A 30 5.14 -8.01 14.91
CA TYR A 30 4.48 -7.60 16.14
C TYR A 30 3.01 -7.98 16.12
N ASN A 31 2.52 -8.54 17.22
CA ASN A 31 1.12 -8.75 17.51
C ASN A 31 0.70 -7.72 18.59
N PRO A 32 -0.05 -6.66 18.23
CA PRO A 32 -0.52 -5.66 19.17
C PRO A 32 -1.42 -6.20 20.27
N SER A 33 -2.26 -7.20 19.98
CA SER A 33 -3.20 -7.79 20.94
C SER A 33 -2.50 -8.53 22.06
N THR A 34 -1.36 -9.18 21.77
CA THR A 34 -0.55 -9.89 22.78
C THR A 34 0.64 -9.07 23.27
N ARG A 35 0.92 -7.93 22.64
CA ARG A 35 2.09 -7.07 22.88
C ARG A 35 3.42 -7.83 22.74
N ARG A 36 3.46 -8.81 21.84
CA ARG A 36 4.65 -9.64 21.60
C ARG A 36 5.18 -9.45 20.20
N SER A 37 6.49 -9.49 20.06
CA SER A 37 7.18 -9.51 18.78
C SER A 37 7.98 -10.79 18.61
N ILE A 38 8.06 -11.27 17.38
CA ILE A 38 8.99 -12.33 16.99
C ILE A 38 10.05 -11.72 16.05
N SER A 39 11.30 -12.14 16.23
CA SER A 39 12.39 -11.80 15.33
C SER A 39 12.42 -12.78 14.17
N LEU A 40 12.57 -12.27 12.94
CA LEU A 40 12.73 -13.11 11.76
C LEU A 40 14.21 -13.43 11.52
N PRO A 41 14.53 -14.49 10.75
CA PRO A 41 15.90 -14.75 10.31
C PRO A 41 16.46 -13.53 9.58
N LYS A 42 17.78 -13.29 9.73
CA LYS A 42 18.43 -12.15 9.07
C LYS A 42 18.50 -12.36 7.56
N ILE A 43 18.30 -11.29 6.80
CA ILE A 43 18.58 -11.24 5.36
C ILE A 43 19.85 -10.43 5.15
N ASP A 44 20.82 -10.99 4.42
CA ASP A 44 21.99 -10.24 3.99
C ASP A 44 21.66 -9.38 2.77
N CYS A 45 21.31 -8.12 3.04
CA CYS A 45 21.01 -7.15 2.00
C CYS A 45 22.25 -6.51 1.37
N HIS A 46 23.49 -6.77 1.80
CA HIS A 46 24.71 -6.18 1.23
C HIS A 46 24.65 -4.65 1.03
N ARG A 47 24.03 -3.91 1.98
CA ARG A 47 23.75 -2.46 1.91
C ARG A 47 22.80 -2.01 0.78
N ILE A 48 22.08 -2.95 0.18
CA ILE A 48 21.03 -2.68 -0.80
C ILE A 48 19.73 -2.37 -0.05
N LYS A 49 18.96 -1.40 -0.54
CA LYS A 49 17.64 -1.10 0.02
C LYS A 49 16.72 -2.31 -0.13
N MET A 50 16.03 -2.65 0.94
CA MET A 50 15.11 -3.79 0.99
C MET A 50 13.77 -3.32 1.50
N HIS A 51 12.73 -3.91 0.93
CA HIS A 51 11.34 -3.64 1.25
C HIS A 51 10.68 -4.94 1.67
N HIS A 52 9.96 -4.92 2.78
CA HIS A 52 9.22 -6.08 3.27
C HIS A 52 7.72 -5.83 3.17
N TYR A 53 6.95 -6.91 3.04
CA TYR A 53 5.50 -6.92 2.96
C TYR A 53 4.96 -8.10 3.75
N LEU A 54 3.79 -7.94 4.35
CA LEU A 54 3.11 -9.00 5.08
C LEU A 54 1.87 -9.42 4.29
N GLY A 55 1.72 -10.72 4.06
CA GLY A 55 0.53 -11.34 3.44
C GLY A 55 -0.09 -12.36 4.39
N TYR A 56 -1.37 -12.63 4.20
CA TYR A 56 -2.10 -13.64 4.96
C TYR A 56 -2.99 -14.47 4.03
N ASP A 57 -2.77 -15.78 4.03
CA ASP A 57 -3.60 -16.77 3.37
C ASP A 57 -4.67 -17.27 4.34
N HIS A 58 -5.91 -16.87 4.13
CA HIS A 58 -7.03 -17.22 5.00
C HIS A 58 -7.47 -18.69 4.88
N ILE A 59 -7.10 -19.40 3.80
CA ILE A 59 -7.48 -20.81 3.60
C ILE A 59 -6.59 -21.71 4.45
N ASN A 60 -5.27 -21.49 4.43
CA ASN A 60 -4.34 -22.27 5.24
C ASN A 60 -4.05 -21.64 6.62
N GLY A 61 -4.49 -20.40 6.85
CA GLY A 61 -4.22 -19.65 8.07
C GLY A 61 -2.76 -19.19 8.18
N ASP A 62 -2.07 -19.04 7.04
CA ASP A 62 -0.63 -18.79 7.00
C ASP A 62 -0.30 -17.32 6.79
N TYR A 63 0.61 -16.81 7.60
CA TYR A 63 1.26 -15.52 7.33
C TYR A 63 2.56 -15.75 6.56
N LYS A 64 2.76 -14.95 5.51
CA LYS A 64 4.03 -14.92 4.78
C LYS A 64 4.60 -13.51 4.75
N VAL A 65 5.91 -13.42 4.94
CA VAL A 65 6.65 -12.17 4.80
C VAL A 65 7.42 -12.23 3.50
N LEU A 66 7.17 -11.27 2.62
CA LEU A 66 7.88 -11.08 1.37
C LEU A 66 8.92 -9.96 1.54
N CYS A 67 10.15 -10.20 1.12
CA CYS A 67 11.22 -9.21 1.07
C CYS A 67 11.71 -9.04 -0.37
N MET A 68 11.89 -7.81 -0.82
CA MET A 68 12.40 -7.47 -2.15
C MET A 68 13.54 -6.46 -2.03
N MET A 69 14.65 -6.72 -2.71
CA MET A 69 15.80 -5.83 -2.73
C MET A 69 15.78 -4.98 -4.01
N GLU A 70 16.07 -3.69 -3.88
CA GLU A 70 16.16 -2.78 -5.03
C GLU A 70 17.33 -3.15 -5.94
N GLY A 71 17.15 -3.01 -7.24
CA GLY A 71 18.26 -3.10 -8.18
C GLY A 71 19.26 -1.96 -7.96
N LYS A 72 20.54 -2.21 -8.25
CA LYS A 72 21.55 -1.14 -8.26
C LYS A 72 21.26 -0.16 -9.41
N PHE A 73 21.37 1.13 -9.13
CA PHE A 73 21.35 2.18 -10.15
C PHE A 73 22.56 2.02 -11.07
N HIS A 74 22.33 1.93 -12.39
CA HIS A 74 23.37 2.18 -13.38
C HIS A 74 22.93 3.38 -14.25
N GLU A 75 23.74 4.43 -14.24
CA GLU A 75 23.82 5.49 -15.26
C GLU A 75 22.50 6.11 -15.78
N ARG A 76 21.48 6.27 -14.91
CA ARG A 76 20.16 6.93 -15.12
C ARG A 76 18.95 6.00 -15.29
N VAL A 77 19.11 4.69 -15.17
CA VAL A 77 17.98 3.75 -15.08
C VAL A 77 17.84 3.27 -13.62
N ARG A 78 16.64 3.42 -13.04
CA ARG A 78 16.33 2.79 -11.73
C ARG A 78 16.50 1.28 -11.89
N GLY A 79 17.33 0.67 -11.04
CA GLY A 79 17.64 -0.75 -11.16
C GLY A 79 16.39 -1.63 -10.96
N ILE A 80 16.26 -2.66 -11.80
CA ILE A 80 15.22 -3.69 -11.66
C ILE A 80 15.42 -4.44 -10.34
N ASN A 81 14.35 -4.66 -9.58
CA ASN A 81 14.42 -5.38 -8.30
C ASN A 81 15.06 -6.77 -8.47
N LYS A 82 15.84 -7.18 -7.47
CA LYS A 82 16.39 -8.54 -7.38
C LYS A 82 15.32 -9.57 -7.03
N GLU A 83 15.69 -10.84 -7.08
CA GLU A 83 14.81 -11.95 -6.74
C GLU A 83 14.17 -11.75 -5.35
N PRO A 84 12.83 -11.78 -5.26
CA PRO A 84 12.13 -11.71 -4.00
C PRO A 84 12.45 -12.92 -3.11
N CYS A 85 12.47 -12.71 -1.80
CA CYS A 85 12.56 -13.77 -0.81
C CYS A 85 11.28 -13.82 0.02
N VAL A 86 10.83 -15.01 0.40
CA VAL A 86 9.66 -15.16 1.28
C VAL A 86 9.99 -16.09 2.44
N LEU A 87 9.28 -15.87 3.53
CA LEU A 87 9.30 -16.67 4.74
C LEU A 87 7.87 -16.93 5.23
N THR A 88 7.51 -18.19 5.44
CA THR A 88 6.25 -18.59 6.07
C THR A 88 6.40 -18.62 7.59
N LEU A 89 5.67 -17.73 8.29
CA LEU A 89 5.81 -17.55 9.73
C LEU A 89 5.39 -18.82 10.50
N GLY A 90 6.22 -19.25 11.44
CA GLY A 90 5.95 -20.40 12.32
C GLY A 90 6.12 -21.78 11.67
N LYS A 91 6.37 -21.84 10.35
CA LYS A 91 6.61 -23.09 9.62
C LYS A 91 8.04 -23.19 9.08
N GLU A 92 8.61 -22.07 8.67
CA GLU A 92 9.95 -22.00 8.08
C GLU A 92 10.92 -21.24 9.00
N ASN A 93 12.20 -21.64 8.97
CA ASN A 93 13.28 -21.01 9.76
C ASN A 93 14.29 -20.26 8.88
N SER A 94 14.11 -20.26 7.56
CA SER A 94 15.03 -19.65 6.60
C SER A 94 14.26 -19.06 5.42
N TRP A 95 14.80 -17.98 4.86
CA TRP A 95 14.26 -17.35 3.65
C TRP A 95 14.46 -18.26 2.44
N ARG A 96 13.45 -18.30 1.57
CA ARG A 96 13.54 -18.94 0.26
C ARG A 96 13.34 -17.92 -0.84
N THR A 97 14.09 -18.08 -1.92
CA THR A 97 13.97 -17.22 -3.11
C THR A 97 12.75 -17.63 -3.92
N VAL A 98 12.04 -16.66 -4.48
CA VAL A 98 10.94 -16.88 -5.41
C VAL A 98 11.40 -16.50 -6.82
N GLU A 99 11.16 -17.40 -7.76
CA GLU A 99 11.45 -17.20 -9.17
C GLU A 99 10.24 -16.59 -9.89
N ASN A 100 10.43 -16.17 -11.15
CA ASN A 100 9.34 -15.75 -12.05
C ASN A 100 8.51 -14.57 -11.53
N PHE A 101 9.16 -13.47 -11.18
CA PHE A 101 8.52 -12.21 -10.86
C PHE A 101 8.67 -11.20 -12.02
N PRO A 102 7.65 -10.36 -12.29
CA PRO A 102 7.72 -9.39 -13.36
C PRO A 102 8.76 -8.29 -13.05
N PRO A 103 9.56 -7.84 -14.04
CA PRO A 103 10.49 -6.74 -13.84
C PRO A 103 9.72 -5.45 -13.57
N HIS A 104 10.04 -4.80 -12.46
CA HIS A 104 9.34 -3.62 -11.99
C HIS A 104 10.26 -2.69 -11.21
N ILE A 105 9.84 -1.42 -11.12
CA ILE A 105 10.46 -0.43 -10.26
C ILE A 105 9.48 -0.08 -9.15
N ARG A 106 9.91 -0.19 -7.90
CA ARG A 106 9.05 0.20 -6.77
C ARG A 106 8.78 1.71 -6.80
N LEU A 107 7.53 2.07 -6.53
CA LEU A 107 7.15 3.44 -6.22
C LEU A 107 6.95 3.56 -4.70
N VAL A 108 7.84 4.31 -4.04
CA VAL A 108 7.81 4.49 -2.56
C VAL A 108 6.52 5.17 -2.09
N GLU A 109 5.88 5.94 -2.96
CA GLU A 109 4.65 6.69 -2.68
C GLU A 109 3.38 5.82 -2.70
N PHE A 110 3.46 4.58 -3.20
CA PHE A 110 2.32 3.67 -3.23
C PHE A 110 2.26 2.84 -1.95
N SER A 111 1.08 2.75 -1.35
CA SER A 111 0.88 1.83 -0.23
C SER A 111 0.66 0.40 -0.71
N GLU A 112 0.97 -0.57 0.14
CA GLU A 112 0.62 -1.98 -0.03
C GLU A 112 -0.71 -2.32 0.66
N LYS A 113 -1.36 -3.38 0.19
CA LYS A 113 -2.58 -3.93 0.80
C LYS A 113 -2.64 -5.43 0.60
N CYS A 114 -2.98 -6.17 1.65
CA CYS A 114 -3.38 -7.57 1.54
C CYS A 114 -4.91 -7.64 1.57
N VAL A 115 -5.52 -8.19 0.52
CA VAL A 115 -6.97 -8.37 0.37
C VAL A 115 -7.21 -9.81 -0.07
N ASP A 116 -8.05 -10.51 0.68
CA ASP A 116 -8.53 -11.86 0.35
C ASP A 116 -7.43 -12.88 -0.06
N GLY A 117 -6.32 -12.94 0.68
CA GLY A 117 -5.23 -13.88 0.34
C GLY A 117 -4.28 -13.38 -0.75
N VAL A 118 -4.48 -12.17 -1.28
CA VAL A 118 -3.62 -11.57 -2.31
C VAL A 118 -2.96 -10.31 -1.77
N LEU A 119 -1.64 -10.22 -1.92
CA LEU A 119 -0.86 -9.03 -1.56
C LEU A 119 -0.68 -8.14 -2.80
N TYR A 120 -1.00 -6.86 -2.67
CA TYR A 120 -0.91 -5.85 -3.72
C TYR A 120 0.03 -4.71 -3.32
N PHE A 121 0.83 -4.22 -4.26
CA PHE A 121 1.61 -2.99 -4.11
C PHE A 121 1.85 -2.32 -5.47
N GLY A 122 1.91 -0.99 -5.48
CA GLY A 122 2.09 -0.21 -6.69
C GLY A 122 3.53 -0.16 -7.18
N VAL A 123 3.68 -0.14 -8.50
CA VAL A 123 4.97 -0.14 -9.21
C VAL A 123 4.90 0.72 -10.46
N LEU A 124 6.07 1.10 -10.98
CA LEU A 124 6.21 1.58 -12.34
C LEU A 124 6.51 0.37 -13.25
N HIS A 125 5.76 0.25 -14.34
CA HIS A 125 5.99 -0.79 -15.33
C HIS A 125 7.24 -0.45 -16.15
N VAL A 126 8.24 -1.33 -16.16
CA VAL A 126 9.52 -1.07 -16.84
C VAL A 126 9.39 -1.06 -18.36
N LEU A 127 8.48 -1.88 -18.91
CA LEU A 127 8.25 -1.97 -20.35
C LEU A 127 7.32 -0.87 -20.87
N ASP A 128 6.64 -0.16 -19.96
CA ASP A 128 5.72 0.92 -20.27
C ASP A 128 5.86 2.03 -19.21
N VAL A 129 6.97 2.76 -19.31
CA VAL A 129 7.44 3.73 -18.31
C VAL A 129 6.52 4.93 -18.07
N TYR A 130 5.44 5.05 -18.85
CA TYR A 130 4.42 6.08 -18.65
C TYR A 130 3.21 5.57 -17.87
N ASN A 131 3.14 4.27 -17.59
CA ASN A 131 1.99 3.65 -16.95
C ASN A 131 2.32 3.06 -15.58
N TYR A 132 1.46 3.42 -14.63
CA TYR A 132 1.42 2.79 -13.32
C TYR A 132 0.86 1.37 -13.44
N ALA A 133 1.33 0.50 -12.58
CA ALA A 133 0.83 -0.85 -12.47
C ALA A 133 0.76 -1.27 -10.99
N VAL A 134 0.01 -2.32 -10.73
CA VAL A 134 -0.04 -2.99 -9.44
C VAL A 134 0.56 -4.38 -9.63
N ILE A 135 1.49 -4.76 -8.77
CA ILE A 135 1.86 -6.16 -8.63
C ILE A 135 0.90 -6.79 -7.62
N SER A 136 0.37 -7.95 -8.00
CA SER A 136 -0.36 -8.85 -7.12
C SER A 136 0.45 -10.12 -6.89
N ILE A 137 0.36 -10.66 -5.68
CA ILE A 137 0.99 -11.91 -5.30
C ILE A 137 -0.06 -12.74 -4.55
N ASP A 138 -0.39 -13.90 -5.10
CA ASP A 138 -1.17 -14.89 -4.35
C ASP A 138 -0.31 -15.37 -3.17
N VAL A 139 -0.78 -15.16 -1.94
CA VAL A 139 0.02 -15.47 -0.75
C VAL A 139 0.23 -16.98 -0.63
N ARG A 140 -0.70 -17.81 -1.10
CA ARG A 140 -0.61 -19.26 -1.00
C ARG A 140 0.39 -19.83 -2.01
N SER A 141 0.16 -19.58 -3.29
CA SER A 141 0.98 -20.12 -4.39
C SER A 141 2.24 -19.30 -4.63
N GLU A 142 2.32 -18.09 -4.09
CA GLU A 142 3.45 -17.15 -4.25
C GLU A 142 3.68 -16.74 -5.70
N THR A 143 2.62 -16.77 -6.50
CA THR A 143 2.65 -16.42 -7.92
C THR A 143 2.42 -14.93 -8.10
N PHE A 144 3.28 -14.31 -8.91
CA PHE A 144 3.24 -12.88 -9.20
C PHE A 144 2.46 -12.61 -10.47
N HIS A 145 1.63 -11.57 -10.45
CA HIS A 145 0.98 -11.04 -11.65
C HIS A 145 1.10 -9.52 -11.67
N LEU A 146 1.35 -8.98 -12.86
CA LEU A 146 1.38 -7.55 -13.11
C LEU A 146 0.02 -7.12 -13.67
N ILE A 147 -0.63 -6.16 -13.01
CA ILE A 147 -1.93 -5.63 -13.38
C ILE A 147 -1.75 -4.20 -13.87
N THR A 148 -2.11 -3.94 -15.12
CA THR A 148 -1.99 -2.61 -15.73
C THR A 148 -3.09 -1.69 -15.21
N CYS A 149 -2.76 -0.40 -15.03
CA CYS A 149 -3.71 0.64 -14.63
C CYS A 149 -4.03 1.60 -15.79
N SER A 150 -4.02 1.11 -17.04
CA SER A 150 -4.14 1.94 -18.25
C SER A 150 -5.44 2.75 -18.34
N GLU A 151 -6.49 2.32 -17.64
CA GLU A 151 -7.79 3.02 -17.56
C GLU A 151 -7.79 4.18 -16.56
N ILE A 152 -6.75 4.28 -15.71
CA ILE A 152 -6.63 5.28 -14.65
C ILE A 152 -5.81 6.47 -15.15
N PRO A 153 -6.36 7.71 -15.14
CA PRO A 153 -5.63 8.88 -15.61
C PRO A 153 -4.30 9.11 -14.86
N TYR A 154 -3.24 9.46 -15.59
CA TYR A 154 -1.87 9.58 -15.05
C TYR A 154 -1.75 10.59 -13.88
N GLY A 155 -2.48 11.70 -13.92
CA GLY A 155 -2.46 12.73 -12.86
C GLY A 155 -3.14 12.28 -11.56
N ASP A 156 -4.05 11.32 -11.66
CA ASP A 156 -4.85 10.80 -10.56
C ASP A 156 -4.12 9.70 -9.77
N ALA A 157 -3.02 9.18 -10.33
CA ALA A 157 -2.28 8.04 -9.81
C ALA A 157 -1.10 8.40 -8.88
N LEU A 158 -0.83 9.69 -8.68
CA LEU A 158 0.21 10.14 -7.73
C LEU A 158 -0.35 10.05 -6.30
N HIS A 159 0.34 9.30 -5.43
CA HIS A 159 -0.04 9.01 -4.04
C HIS A 159 -1.22 8.03 -3.83
N LEU A 160 -1.35 7.02 -4.69
CA LEU A 160 -2.41 6.01 -4.56
C LEU A 160 -2.27 5.16 -3.29
N LYS A 161 -3.25 5.31 -2.41
CA LYS A 161 -3.41 4.47 -1.23
C LYS A 161 -4.31 3.28 -1.55
N LEU A 162 -3.70 2.14 -1.86
CA LEU A 162 -4.40 0.86 -2.03
C LEU A 162 -5.33 0.60 -0.84
N THR A 163 -6.59 0.26 -1.15
CA THR A 163 -7.60 0.02 -0.14
C THR A 163 -8.40 -1.25 -0.42
N ASN A 164 -9.12 -1.73 0.60
CA ASN A 164 -10.06 -2.84 0.45
C ASN A 164 -11.46 -2.23 0.36
N TYR A 165 -12.17 -2.52 -0.71
CA TYR A 165 -13.55 -2.14 -0.92
C TYR A 165 -14.34 -3.40 -1.26
N GLU A 166 -15.27 -3.77 -0.36
CA GLU A 166 -16.15 -4.96 -0.55
C GLU A 166 -15.40 -6.26 -0.87
N GLY A 167 -14.22 -6.46 -0.27
CA GLY A 167 -13.39 -7.65 -0.52
C GLY A 167 -12.54 -7.57 -1.79
N LYS A 168 -12.61 -6.46 -2.53
CA LYS A 168 -11.80 -6.22 -3.73
C LYS A 168 -10.74 -5.16 -3.47
N LEU A 169 -9.66 -5.22 -4.24
CA LEU A 169 -8.68 -4.13 -4.28
C LEU A 169 -9.35 -2.90 -4.89
N ALA A 170 -9.12 -1.74 -4.29
CA ALA A 170 -9.52 -0.49 -4.88
C ALA A 170 -8.45 0.60 -4.77
N LEU A 171 -8.49 1.48 -5.76
CA LEU A 171 -7.62 2.62 -5.98
C LEU A 171 -8.46 3.88 -5.87
N PRO A 172 -8.40 4.56 -4.71
CA PRO A 172 -9.12 5.80 -4.59
C PRO A 172 -8.36 6.96 -5.21
N VAL A 173 -9.12 7.79 -5.89
CA VAL A 173 -8.70 9.02 -6.55
C VAL A 173 -9.62 10.14 -6.06
N SER A 174 -9.06 11.19 -5.48
CA SER A 174 -9.82 12.38 -5.14
C SER A 174 -9.76 13.36 -6.32
N VAL A 175 -10.91 13.77 -6.84
CA VAL A 175 -10.98 14.81 -7.88
C VAL A 175 -11.61 16.07 -7.31
N THR A 176 -10.81 17.13 -7.18
CA THR A 176 -11.27 18.50 -6.87
C THR A 176 -11.30 19.30 -8.18
N PRO A 177 -12.38 20.06 -8.49
CA PRO A 177 -13.13 20.94 -7.57
C PRO A 177 -14.50 20.44 -7.04
N ASP A 178 -15.04 19.34 -7.57
CA ASP A 178 -16.47 18.99 -7.39
C ASP A 178 -16.79 18.08 -6.19
N CYS A 179 -15.89 17.94 -5.21
CA CYS A 179 -16.10 17.05 -4.06
C CYS A 179 -16.36 15.56 -4.44
N ILE A 180 -15.85 15.11 -5.59
CA ILE A 180 -16.08 13.75 -6.08
C ILE A 180 -14.90 12.86 -5.68
N ILE A 181 -15.21 11.82 -4.91
CA ILE A 181 -14.29 10.70 -4.70
C ILE A 181 -14.57 9.67 -5.80
N ILE A 182 -13.55 9.42 -6.61
CA ILE A 182 -13.55 8.34 -7.58
C ILE A 182 -12.85 7.15 -6.95
N LEU A 183 -13.44 5.97 -7.09
CA LEU A 183 -12.85 4.72 -6.65
C LEU A 183 -12.77 3.77 -7.83
N TRP A 184 -11.55 3.43 -8.23
CA TRP A 184 -11.29 2.39 -9.21
C TRP A 184 -11.23 1.04 -8.49
N VAL A 185 -12.20 0.16 -8.75
CA VAL A 185 -12.28 -1.16 -8.13
C VAL A 185 -11.78 -2.19 -9.12
N LEU A 186 -10.87 -3.06 -8.69
CA LEU A 186 -10.37 -4.16 -9.51
C LEU A 186 -11.44 -5.24 -9.60
N GLU A 187 -12.03 -5.43 -10.78
CA GLU A 187 -13.08 -6.42 -11.00
C GLU A 187 -12.51 -7.78 -11.39
N ASP A 188 -11.52 -7.78 -12.29
CA ASP A 188 -10.86 -8.98 -12.78
C ASP A 188 -9.35 -8.72 -12.92
N ALA A 189 -8.57 -9.32 -12.02
CA ALA A 189 -7.12 -9.18 -11.98
C ALA A 189 -6.43 -9.81 -13.20
N THR A 190 -7.01 -10.84 -13.81
CA THR A 190 -6.44 -11.55 -14.96
C THR A 190 -6.70 -10.81 -16.26
N LYS A 191 -7.87 -10.20 -16.40
CA LYS A 191 -8.22 -9.38 -17.57
C LYS A 191 -7.81 -7.91 -17.42
N HIS A 192 -7.33 -7.52 -16.24
CA HIS A 192 -6.93 -6.16 -15.90
C HIS A 192 -8.12 -5.17 -15.98
N GLU A 193 -9.32 -5.65 -15.65
CA GLU A 193 -10.56 -4.87 -15.74
C GLU A 193 -10.79 -4.08 -14.44
N TRP A 194 -10.98 -2.76 -14.57
CA TRP A 194 -11.31 -1.87 -13.47
C TRP A 194 -12.70 -1.26 -13.67
N SER A 195 -13.45 -1.10 -12.58
CA SER A 195 -14.71 -0.35 -12.58
C SER A 195 -14.55 0.98 -11.87
N LYS A 196 -15.11 2.03 -12.45
CA LYS A 196 -15.12 3.37 -11.86
C LYS A 196 -16.40 3.55 -11.03
N LYS A 197 -16.25 3.83 -9.73
CA LYS A 197 -17.33 4.28 -8.84
C LYS A 197 -17.10 5.74 -8.46
N SER A 198 -18.17 6.53 -8.35
CA SER A 198 -18.09 7.94 -7.97
C SER A 198 -19.00 8.24 -6.78
N TYR A 199 -18.47 8.96 -5.80
CA TYR A 199 -19.20 9.39 -4.61
C TYR A 199 -19.10 10.91 -4.50
N VAL A 200 -20.25 11.57 -4.42
CA VAL A 200 -20.33 13.01 -4.18
C VAL A 200 -20.33 13.25 -2.69
N LEU A 201 -19.35 13.99 -2.18
CA LEU A 201 -19.34 14.43 -0.78
C LEU A 201 -20.32 15.59 -0.63
N SER A 202 -21.19 15.50 0.38
CA SER A 202 -22.03 16.62 0.78
C SER A 202 -21.14 17.77 1.28
N THR A 203 -21.39 18.99 0.81
CA THR A 203 -20.68 20.17 1.29
C THR A 203 -21.01 20.39 2.77
N ILE A 204 -19.99 20.43 3.61
CA ILE A 204 -20.12 20.89 5.00
C ILE A 204 -19.89 22.41 4.98
N ASP A 205 -20.88 23.17 5.45
CA ASP A 205 -20.81 24.63 5.48
C ASP A 205 -19.53 25.12 6.20
N GLY A 206 -18.75 25.96 5.51
CA GLY A 206 -17.55 26.61 6.05
C GLY A 206 -16.23 25.85 5.89
N LEU A 207 -16.22 24.65 5.29
CA LEU A 207 -14.97 23.94 4.94
C LEU A 207 -14.60 24.16 3.47
N THR A 208 -13.33 24.49 3.22
CA THR A 208 -12.80 24.58 1.85
C THR A 208 -12.41 23.20 1.32
N TYR A 209 -12.47 23.03 0.01
CA TYR A 209 -12.29 21.75 -0.70
C TYR A 209 -10.95 21.05 -0.42
N ASP A 210 -9.88 21.81 -0.19
CA ASP A 210 -8.54 21.30 0.19
C ASP A 210 -8.49 20.63 1.57
N SER A 211 -9.60 20.70 2.33
CA SER A 211 -9.69 20.12 3.67
C SER A 211 -9.91 18.61 3.64
N PHE A 212 -10.43 18.01 2.56
CA PHE A 212 -10.73 16.58 2.56
C PHE A 212 -9.55 15.76 2.01
N ARG A 213 -9.04 14.84 2.84
CA ARG A 213 -8.14 13.77 2.39
C ARG A 213 -8.81 12.43 2.57
N LEU A 214 -8.83 11.63 1.53
CA LEU A 214 -9.31 10.26 1.66
C LEU A 214 -8.35 9.43 2.52
N PHE A 215 -8.90 8.73 3.51
CA PHE A 215 -8.13 7.87 4.38
C PHE A 215 -8.18 6.40 3.95
N CYS A 216 -9.36 5.80 3.80
CA CYS A 216 -9.51 4.43 3.29
C CYS A 216 -10.96 4.11 2.94
N ALA A 217 -11.20 3.05 2.17
CA ALA A 217 -12.48 2.37 2.21
C ALA A 217 -12.48 1.34 3.35
N VAL A 218 -13.66 1.07 3.89
CA VAL A 218 -13.91 0.03 4.88
C VAL A 218 -14.84 -1.02 4.29
N ASN A 219 -14.72 -2.26 4.80
CA ASN A 219 -15.56 -3.37 4.39
C ASN A 219 -17.05 -2.99 4.55
N GLY A 220 -17.84 -3.20 3.48
CA GLY A 220 -19.25 -2.79 3.41
C GLY A 220 -19.52 -1.52 2.59
N GLY A 221 -18.61 -1.15 1.68
CA GLY A 221 -18.84 -0.08 0.71
C GLY A 221 -18.69 1.34 1.24
N LYS A 222 -18.31 1.51 2.51
CA LYS A 222 -18.18 2.83 3.14
C LYS A 222 -16.79 3.41 2.89
N VAL A 223 -16.75 4.72 2.69
CA VAL A 223 -15.52 5.48 2.40
C VAL A 223 -15.24 6.41 3.58
N VAL A 224 -14.03 6.36 4.13
CA VAL A 224 -13.58 7.15 5.27
C VAL A 224 -12.68 8.29 4.79
N THR A 225 -13.12 9.51 5.04
CA THR A 225 -12.39 10.74 4.76
C THR A 225 -11.93 11.40 6.05
N THR A 226 -10.73 11.95 6.05
CA THR A 226 -10.23 12.85 7.10
C THR A 226 -10.34 14.29 6.63
N ILE A 227 -10.76 15.18 7.53
CA ILE A 227 -10.84 16.61 7.28
C ILE A 227 -9.66 17.30 7.96
N PHE A 228 -8.92 18.12 7.23
CA PHE A 228 -7.87 19.00 7.71
C PHE A 228 -8.42 20.42 7.78
N CYS A 229 -8.60 20.95 8.99
CA CYS A 229 -8.93 22.37 9.19
C CYS A 229 -7.66 23.17 9.49
N PHE A 230 -7.39 24.22 8.73
CA PHE A 230 -6.40 25.22 9.10
C PHE A 230 -7.03 26.21 10.08
N ALA A 231 -6.70 26.12 11.38
CA ALA A 231 -7.04 27.15 12.34
C ALA A 231 -5.98 28.27 12.28
N PHE A 232 -6.25 29.36 11.57
CA PHE A 232 -5.42 30.57 11.63
C PHE A 232 -5.76 31.37 12.87
N ASN A 233 -5.14 31.07 14.02
CA ASN A 233 -5.10 32.03 15.12
C ASN A 233 -3.88 32.93 14.97
N ARG A 234 -4.12 34.25 15.02
CA ARG A 234 -3.08 35.28 15.06
C ARG A 234 -2.19 34.99 16.28
N TRP A 235 -0.91 34.76 16.01
CA TRP A 235 0.18 34.49 16.94
C TRP A 235 0.31 33.01 17.37
N GLN A 236 1.39 32.41 16.85
CA GLN A 236 1.92 31.05 17.09
C GLN A 236 1.37 29.94 16.17
N TYR A 237 2.25 29.44 15.30
CA TYR A 237 2.04 28.25 14.48
C TYR A 237 2.00 27.02 15.38
N LEU A 238 0.81 26.59 15.77
CA LEU A 238 0.55 25.23 16.26
C LEU A 238 -0.34 24.53 15.23
N THR A 239 0.27 23.67 14.42
CA THR A 239 -0.47 22.77 13.52
C THR A 239 -1.05 21.65 14.38
N PHE A 240 -2.34 21.74 14.72
CA PHE A 240 -3.07 20.60 15.27
C PHE A 240 -3.67 19.78 14.13
N SER A 241 -3.19 18.55 13.94
CA SER A 241 -3.95 17.54 13.18
C SER A 241 -5.06 17.04 14.08
N ILE A 242 -6.24 17.66 14.02
CA ILE A 242 -7.44 17.08 14.61
C ILE A 242 -8.01 16.13 13.56
N SER A 243 -7.69 14.84 13.68
CA SER A 243 -8.29 13.80 12.86
C SER A 243 -9.74 13.59 13.31
N PHE A 244 -10.68 14.35 12.76
CA PHE A 244 -12.08 13.94 12.81
C PHE A 244 -12.27 12.82 11.79
N VAL A 245 -12.49 11.59 12.30
CA VAL A 245 -12.97 10.48 11.48
C VAL A 245 -14.47 10.70 11.28
N ALA A 246 -14.85 11.39 10.21
CA ALA A 246 -16.23 11.42 9.78
C ALA A 246 -16.51 10.14 8.99
N MET A 247 -17.26 9.20 9.57
CA MET A 247 -17.92 8.16 8.79
C MET A 247 -19.10 8.83 8.08
N ILE A 248 -18.90 9.22 6.82
CA ILE A 248 -20.01 9.72 6.01
C ILE A 248 -20.80 8.50 5.54
N HIS A 249 -22.04 8.40 6.01
CA HIS A 249 -22.99 7.40 5.52
C HIS A 249 -23.49 7.88 4.15
N VAL A 250 -22.91 7.36 3.05
CA VAL A 250 -23.48 7.59 1.73
C VAL A 250 -24.65 6.63 1.56
N SER A 251 -25.84 7.10 1.87
CA SER A 251 -27.09 6.38 1.61
C SER A 251 -27.36 6.45 0.10
N LEU A 252 -27.54 5.29 -0.53
CA LEU A 252 -28.00 5.17 -1.92
C LEU A 252 -29.39 5.82 -2.04
N PHE A 253 -29.54 6.76 -2.97
CA PHE A 253 -30.81 7.00 -3.64
C PHE A 253 -30.85 6.16 -4.91
#